data_AF-A0A528CZV5-F1
#
_entry.id   AF-A0A528CZV5-F1
#
_cell.length_a   1.000
_cell.length_b   1.000
_cell.length_c   1.000
_cell.angle_alpha   90.00
_cell.angle_beta   90.00
_cell.angle_gamma   90.00
#
_symmetry.space_group_name_H-M   'P 1'
#
loop_
_entity.id
_entity.type
_entity.pdbx_description
1 polymer ?
#
loop_
_entity_poly.entity_id
_entity_poly.type
_entity_poly.pdbx_seq_one_letter_code
_entity_poly.pdbx_strand_id
1 'polypeptide(L)'
;MSNDAILEVPVLVVSGPPGQSLLVAQATADLIADVGRDGDRAVIRDTGAEWLKTAGAWAATGANFWGTLLEQASAAVSAAAGSAMTSTENAELTAADVIAAEAARDASIVNAQTYVDVATGNAAVADGATFDVQGSGDAASYRYRRVSAGVSALIATFPAKASIDAISANATGGDNAGAPSLLQVGDRVVAAVDGKTGQVRFLVPLDKDDLPPSDTLSIAETATGADNAGSNALI
;
A
#
# COMPACT_ATOMS: atom_id res chain seq x y z
N MET A 1 -61.32 -25.58 -0.92
CA MET A 1 -61.37 -24.12 -0.73
C MET A 1 -61.17 -23.51 -2.11
N SER A 2 -62.14 -22.76 -2.61
CA SER A 2 -62.08 -22.14 -3.95
C SER A 2 -60.99 -21.08 -3.95
N ASN A 3 -60.04 -21.16 -4.88
CA ASN A 3 -59.00 -20.13 -5.07
C ASN A 3 -59.54 -18.99 -5.97
N ASP A 4 -60.73 -18.45 -5.66
CA ASP A 4 -61.36 -17.36 -6.43
C ASP A 4 -61.10 -15.97 -5.85
N ALA A 5 -60.10 -15.81 -4.99
CA ALA A 5 -59.63 -14.49 -4.61
C ALA A 5 -58.53 -14.02 -5.57
N ILE A 6 -58.82 -13.99 -6.88
CA ILE A 6 -58.02 -13.18 -7.80
C ILE A 6 -58.35 -11.72 -7.46
N LEU A 7 -57.36 -11.03 -6.90
CA LEU A 7 -57.38 -9.60 -6.67
C LEU A 7 -57.86 -8.87 -7.93
N GLU A 8 -59.08 -8.32 -7.89
CA GLU A 8 -59.49 -7.23 -8.78
C GLU A 8 -58.63 -6.00 -8.44
N VAL A 9 -57.39 -5.99 -8.96
CA VAL A 9 -56.58 -4.78 -8.95
C VAL A 9 -57.19 -3.87 -10.02
N PRO A 10 -57.72 -2.68 -9.65
CA PRO A 10 -58.28 -1.75 -10.61
C PRO A 10 -57.22 -1.34 -11.63
N VAL A 11 -57.67 -0.90 -12.82
CA VAL A 11 -56.79 -0.38 -13.88
C VAL A 11 -55.77 0.58 -13.27
N LEU A 12 -54.49 0.18 -13.29
CA LEU A 12 -53.42 1.02 -12.77
C LEU A 12 -53.07 2.02 -13.86
N VAL A 13 -53.39 3.29 -13.62
CA VAL A 13 -53.02 4.39 -14.51
C VAL A 13 -51.69 4.96 -14.05
N VAL A 14 -50.64 4.74 -14.84
CA VAL A 14 -49.39 5.49 -14.69
C VAL A 14 -49.56 6.78 -15.47
N SER A 15 -49.90 7.86 -14.75
CA SER A 15 -50.23 9.15 -15.35
C SER A 15 -48.98 9.84 -15.91
N GLY A 16 -48.99 10.12 -17.21
CA GLY A 16 -48.04 11.00 -17.90
C GLY A 16 -48.73 12.27 -18.42
N PRO A 17 -48.01 13.11 -19.19
CA PRO A 17 -48.62 14.19 -19.96
C PRO A 17 -49.80 13.69 -20.83
N PRO A 18 -50.73 14.57 -21.25
CA PRO A 18 -51.83 14.18 -22.13
C PRO A 18 -51.34 13.39 -23.35
N GLY A 19 -51.89 12.18 -23.55
CA GLY A 19 -51.51 11.27 -24.64
C GLY A 19 -50.22 10.48 -24.41
N GLN A 20 -49.69 10.44 -23.18
CA GLN A 20 -48.50 9.65 -22.81
C GLN A 20 -48.70 8.82 -21.53
N SER A 21 -49.95 8.56 -21.14
CA SER A 21 -50.24 7.70 -19.98
C SER A 21 -50.12 6.23 -20.37
N LEU A 22 -49.64 5.40 -19.44
CA LEU A 22 -49.66 3.94 -19.57
C LEU A 22 -50.73 3.35 -18.65
N LEU A 23 -51.69 2.66 -19.23
CA LEU A 23 -52.76 1.98 -18.52
C LEU A 23 -52.47 0.49 -18.49
N VAL A 24 -52.62 -0.14 -17.33
CA VAL A 24 -52.50 -1.60 -17.21
C VAL A 24 -53.87 -2.17 -16.88
N ALA A 25 -54.46 -2.88 -17.84
CA ALA A 25 -55.77 -3.50 -17.75
C ALA A 25 -55.65 -5.02 -17.57
N GLN A 26 -56.63 -5.68 -16.95
CA GLN A 26 -56.58 -7.13 -16.76
C GLN A 26 -56.92 -7.82 -18.09
N ALA A 27 -58.06 -7.46 -18.67
CA ALA A 27 -58.55 -7.98 -19.94
C ALA A 27 -58.92 -6.85 -20.91
N THR A 28 -59.09 -7.19 -22.19
CA THR A 28 -59.51 -6.23 -23.22
C THR A 28 -60.87 -5.59 -22.94
N ALA A 29 -61.76 -6.30 -22.24
CA ALA A 29 -63.08 -5.79 -21.86
C ALA A 29 -63.02 -4.58 -20.91
N ASP A 30 -61.91 -4.40 -20.19
CA ASP A 30 -61.71 -3.28 -19.26
C ASP A 30 -61.34 -1.98 -20.00
N LEU A 31 -60.97 -2.05 -21.28
CA LEU A 31 -60.64 -0.90 -22.13
C LEU A 31 -61.90 -0.31 -22.77
N ILE A 32 -62.76 0.29 -21.93
CA ILE A 32 -63.96 1.01 -22.40
C ILE A 32 -63.59 2.37 -23.01
N ALA A 33 -64.44 2.89 -23.91
CA ALA A 33 -64.21 4.12 -24.66
C ALA A 33 -64.03 5.37 -23.77
N ASP A 34 -64.57 5.38 -22.56
CA ASP A 34 -64.48 6.53 -21.64
C ASP A 34 -63.18 6.55 -20.81
N VAL A 35 -62.38 5.48 -20.86
CA VAL A 35 -61.13 5.37 -20.08
C VAL A 35 -59.92 5.78 -20.95
N GLY A 36 -59.10 6.69 -20.41
CA GLY A 36 -57.89 7.22 -21.08
C GLY A 36 -58.19 8.33 -22.11
N ARG A 37 -57.13 8.93 -22.65
CA ARG A 37 -57.18 9.97 -23.70
C ARG A 37 -56.50 9.47 -24.97
N ASP A 38 -56.78 10.12 -26.09
CA ASP A 38 -56.08 9.81 -27.34
C ASP A 38 -54.56 9.95 -27.18
N GLY A 39 -53.83 8.98 -27.72
CA GLY A 39 -52.38 8.82 -27.54
C GLY A 39 -51.97 7.96 -26.35
N ASP A 40 -52.84 7.75 -25.36
CA ASP A 40 -52.52 6.87 -24.23
C ASP A 40 -52.38 5.41 -24.70
N ARG A 41 -51.49 4.67 -24.03
CA ARG A 41 -51.21 3.26 -24.32
C ARG A 41 -51.75 2.39 -23.21
N ALA A 42 -52.19 1.18 -23.54
CA ALA A 42 -52.58 0.18 -22.58
C ALA A 42 -51.86 -1.14 -22.81
N VAL A 43 -51.60 -1.87 -21.73
CA VAL A 43 -51.12 -3.25 -21.78
C VAL A 43 -52.15 -4.12 -21.09
N ILE A 44 -52.59 -5.17 -21.79
CA ILE A 44 -53.46 -6.20 -21.23
C ILE A 44 -52.59 -7.20 -20.47
N ARG A 45 -52.80 -7.37 -19.16
CA ARG A 45 -51.95 -8.22 -18.32
C ARG A 45 -51.92 -9.67 -18.79
N ASP A 46 -53.09 -10.24 -19.08
CA ASP A 46 -53.22 -11.67 -19.40
C ASP A 46 -52.51 -12.07 -20.68
N THR A 47 -52.42 -11.16 -21.65
CA THR A 47 -51.87 -11.46 -22.98
C THR A 47 -50.59 -10.69 -23.29
N GLY A 48 -50.27 -9.64 -22.55
CA GLY A 48 -49.22 -8.67 -22.87
C GLY A 48 -49.50 -7.82 -24.10
N ALA A 49 -50.69 -7.95 -24.70
CA ALA A 49 -51.06 -7.22 -25.89
C ALA A 49 -51.07 -5.72 -25.59
N GLU A 50 -50.47 -4.97 -26.50
CA GLU A 50 -50.41 -3.53 -26.40
C GLU A 50 -51.50 -2.88 -27.24
N TRP A 51 -52.13 -1.86 -26.69
CA TRP A 51 -53.23 -1.14 -27.28
C TRP A 51 -52.96 0.37 -27.26
N LEU A 52 -53.43 1.08 -28.28
CA LEU A 52 -53.31 2.53 -28.39
C LEU A 52 -54.71 3.14 -28.52
N LYS A 53 -54.98 4.23 -27.81
CA LYS A 53 -56.22 4.98 -27.96
C LYS A 53 -56.09 6.01 -29.07
N THR A 54 -57.00 5.99 -30.04
CA THR A 54 -57.02 6.93 -31.17
C THR A 54 -58.47 7.29 -31.50
N ALA A 55 -58.76 8.59 -31.60
CA ALA A 55 -60.10 9.12 -31.89
C ALA A 55 -61.18 8.54 -30.96
N GLY A 56 -60.87 8.38 -29.68
CA GLY A 56 -61.77 7.84 -28.65
C GLY A 56 -61.86 6.30 -28.61
N ALA A 57 -61.20 5.57 -29.52
CA ALA A 57 -61.27 4.12 -29.61
C ALA A 57 -59.94 3.44 -29.27
N TRP A 58 -60.01 2.32 -28.56
CA TRP A 58 -58.86 1.46 -28.28
C TRP A 58 -58.68 0.44 -29.41
N ALA A 59 -57.45 0.29 -29.90
CA ALA A 59 -57.10 -0.74 -30.88
C ALA A 59 -55.77 -1.41 -30.53
N ALA A 60 -55.67 -2.72 -30.78
CA ALA A 60 -54.43 -3.47 -30.62
C ALA A 60 -53.38 -2.97 -31.63
N THR A 61 -52.15 -2.76 -31.17
CA THR A 61 -51.04 -2.32 -32.03
C THR A 61 -50.35 -3.47 -32.75
N GLY A 62 -50.67 -4.72 -32.36
CA GLY A 62 -49.95 -5.92 -32.80
C GLY A 62 -48.64 -6.17 -32.05
N ALA A 63 -48.21 -5.23 -31.19
CA ALA A 63 -47.05 -5.40 -30.33
C ALA A 63 -47.41 -6.18 -29.05
N ASN A 64 -46.41 -6.85 -28.47
CA ASN A 64 -46.52 -7.55 -27.21
C ASN A 64 -45.47 -7.03 -26.22
N PHE A 65 -45.92 -6.37 -25.17
CA PHE A 65 -45.04 -5.77 -24.16
C PHE A 65 -44.21 -6.82 -23.44
N TRP A 66 -44.82 -7.95 -23.03
CA TRP A 66 -44.10 -9.02 -22.32
C TRP A 66 -43.03 -9.70 -23.17
N GLY A 67 -43.29 -9.92 -24.46
CA GLY A 67 -42.30 -10.44 -25.40
C GLY A 67 -41.07 -9.54 -25.49
N THR A 68 -41.28 -8.23 -25.66
CA THR A 68 -40.17 -7.26 -25.72
C THR A 68 -39.42 -7.14 -24.41
N LEU A 69 -40.12 -7.17 -23.27
CA LEU A 69 -39.49 -7.12 -21.95
C LEU A 69 -38.65 -8.38 -21.68
N LEU A 70 -39.16 -9.55 -22.08
CA LEU A 70 -38.46 -10.82 -21.92
C LEU A 70 -37.18 -10.88 -22.77
N GLU A 71 -37.24 -10.37 -24.00
CA GLU A 71 -36.06 -10.26 -24.88
C GLU A 71 -35.01 -9.32 -24.30
N GLN A 72 -35.42 -8.15 -23.79
CA GLN A 72 -34.52 -7.21 -23.10
C GLN A 72 -33.89 -7.83 -21.85
N ALA A 73 -34.67 -8.54 -21.04
CA ALA A 73 -34.16 -9.23 -19.86
C ALA A 73 -33.17 -10.34 -20.24
N SER A 74 -33.44 -11.11 -21.29
CA SER A 74 -32.54 -12.15 -21.80
C SER A 74 -31.21 -11.56 -22.30
N ALA A 75 -31.26 -10.43 -23.02
CA ALA A 75 -30.07 -9.73 -23.46
C ALA A 75 -29.23 -9.20 -22.28
N ALA A 76 -29.89 -8.62 -21.26
CA ALA A 76 -29.21 -8.13 -20.06
C ALA A 76 -28.53 -9.26 -19.27
N VAL A 77 -29.19 -10.40 -19.11
CA VAL A 77 -28.60 -11.59 -18.46
C VAL A 77 -27.40 -12.12 -19.25
N SER A 78 -27.48 -12.17 -20.57
CA SER A 78 -26.38 -12.61 -21.44
C SER A 78 -25.17 -11.69 -21.35
N ALA A 79 -25.40 -10.36 -21.31
CA ALA A 79 -24.33 -9.37 -21.15
C ALA A 79 -23.66 -9.46 -19.76
N ALA A 80 -24.44 -9.70 -18.71
CA ALA A 80 -23.93 -9.91 -17.36
C ALA A 80 -23.07 -11.19 -17.27
N ALA A 81 -23.51 -12.28 -17.89
CA ALA A 81 -22.74 -13.52 -17.97
C ALA A 81 -21.41 -13.33 -18.72
N GLY A 82 -21.42 -12.59 -19.84
CA GLY A 82 -20.20 -12.23 -20.57
C GLY A 82 -19.21 -11.44 -19.71
N SER A 83 -19.70 -10.41 -19.00
CA SER A 83 -18.87 -9.57 -18.12
C SER A 83 -18.26 -10.37 -16.97
N ALA A 84 -19.01 -11.31 -16.40
CA ALA A 84 -18.52 -12.20 -15.34
C ALA A 84 -17.37 -13.10 -15.84
N MET A 85 -17.50 -13.68 -17.04
CA MET A 85 -16.43 -14.49 -17.64
C MET A 85 -15.15 -13.67 -17.88
N THR A 86 -15.27 -12.47 -18.45
CA THR A 86 -14.10 -11.58 -18.64
C THR A 86 -13.42 -11.23 -17.31
N SER A 87 -14.19 -11.01 -16.25
CA SER A 87 -13.63 -10.73 -14.92
C SER A 87 -12.85 -11.91 -14.35
N THR A 88 -13.33 -13.14 -14.56
CA THR A 88 -12.62 -14.35 -14.14
C THR A 88 -11.30 -14.50 -14.89
N GLU A 89 -11.31 -14.35 -16.22
CA GLU A 89 -10.12 -14.46 -17.05
C GLU A 89 -9.05 -13.41 -16.68
N ASN A 90 -9.45 -12.15 -16.46
CA ASN A 90 -8.54 -11.10 -16.01
C ASN A 90 -7.94 -11.38 -14.62
N ALA A 91 -8.71 -11.98 -13.71
CA ALA A 91 -8.23 -12.36 -12.39
C ALA A 91 -7.20 -13.49 -12.47
N GLU A 92 -7.41 -14.47 -13.36
CA GLU A 92 -6.47 -15.56 -13.61
C GLU A 92 -5.15 -15.08 -14.21
N LEU A 93 -5.21 -14.17 -15.19
CA LEU A 93 -4.01 -13.53 -15.77
C LEU A 93 -3.20 -12.77 -14.70
N THR A 94 -3.89 -12.01 -13.84
CA THR A 94 -3.23 -11.27 -12.75
C THR A 94 -2.56 -12.21 -11.76
N ALA A 95 -3.20 -13.32 -11.40
CA ALA A 95 -2.61 -14.31 -10.50
C ALA A 95 -1.36 -14.98 -11.10
N ALA A 96 -1.40 -15.30 -12.40
CA ALA A 96 -0.26 -15.86 -13.11
C ALA A 96 0.92 -14.87 -13.17
N ASP A 97 0.65 -13.58 -13.41
CA ASP A 97 1.67 -12.53 -13.44
C ASP A 97 2.33 -12.33 -12.07
N VAL A 98 1.54 -12.37 -10.98
CA VAL A 98 2.06 -12.30 -9.60
C VAL A 98 2.97 -13.49 -9.32
N ILE A 99 2.54 -14.71 -9.64
CA ILE A 99 3.34 -15.93 -9.44
C ILE A 99 4.65 -15.86 -10.25
N ALA A 100 4.59 -15.38 -11.49
CA ALA A 100 5.78 -15.21 -12.33
C ALA A 100 6.75 -14.17 -11.75
N ALA A 101 6.23 -13.05 -11.22
CA ALA A 101 7.03 -12.03 -10.57
C ALA A 101 7.68 -12.53 -9.26
N GLU A 102 6.94 -13.27 -8.45
CA GLU A 102 7.44 -13.90 -7.22
C GLU A 102 8.52 -14.93 -7.53
N ALA A 103 8.29 -15.81 -8.51
CA ALA A 103 9.28 -16.79 -8.95
C ALA A 103 10.55 -16.12 -9.52
N ALA A 104 10.42 -15.02 -10.28
CA ALA A 104 11.57 -14.26 -10.79
C ALA A 104 12.36 -13.59 -9.66
N ARG A 105 11.66 -13.05 -8.65
CA ARG A 105 12.27 -12.47 -7.44
C ARG A 105 13.04 -13.54 -6.66
N ASP A 106 12.41 -14.68 -6.38
CA ASP A 106 12.99 -15.78 -5.63
C ASP A 106 14.19 -16.40 -6.37
N ALA A 107 14.09 -16.56 -7.68
CA ALA A 107 15.20 -16.98 -8.53
C ALA A 107 16.38 -15.98 -8.46
N SER A 108 16.12 -14.68 -8.36
CA SER A 108 17.20 -13.68 -8.21
C SER A 108 17.92 -13.77 -6.85
N ILE A 109 17.22 -14.17 -5.78
CA ILE A 109 17.78 -14.30 -4.43
C ILE A 109 18.56 -15.60 -4.29
N VAL A 110 17.98 -16.72 -4.73
CA VAL A 110 18.58 -18.06 -4.61
C VAL A 110 19.77 -18.24 -5.55
N ASN A 111 19.76 -17.57 -6.71
CA ASN A 111 20.80 -17.67 -7.73
C ASN A 111 21.79 -16.49 -7.71
N ALA A 112 21.90 -15.78 -6.59
CA ALA A 112 22.94 -14.77 -6.37
C ALA A 112 24.32 -15.45 -6.27
N GLN A 113 24.82 -15.91 -7.42
CA GLN A 113 26.18 -16.37 -7.61
C GLN A 113 27.10 -15.16 -7.58
N THR A 114 28.08 -15.15 -6.67
CA THR A 114 29.15 -14.15 -6.66
C THR A 114 30.21 -14.57 -7.68
N TYR A 115 30.41 -13.76 -8.72
CA TYR A 115 31.41 -14.00 -9.75
C TYR A 115 32.79 -13.45 -9.35
N VAL A 116 33.87 -14.01 -9.88
CA VAL A 116 35.24 -13.56 -9.59
C VAL A 116 35.53 -12.18 -10.18
N ASP A 117 34.95 -11.87 -11.35
CA ASP A 117 35.11 -10.58 -12.03
C ASP A 117 33.85 -10.17 -12.82
N VAL A 118 33.87 -8.92 -13.31
CA VAL A 118 32.76 -8.32 -14.07
C VAL A 118 32.58 -9.00 -15.43
N ALA A 119 33.65 -9.49 -16.05
CA ALA A 119 33.59 -10.12 -17.38
C ALA A 119 32.82 -11.45 -17.32
N THR A 120 33.10 -12.27 -16.31
CA THR A 120 32.42 -13.54 -16.04
C THR A 120 30.95 -13.31 -15.71
N GLY A 121 30.65 -12.32 -14.85
CA GLY A 121 29.28 -11.95 -14.53
C GLY A 121 28.51 -11.45 -15.76
N ASN A 122 29.13 -10.61 -16.59
CA ASN A 122 28.54 -10.16 -17.86
C ASN A 122 28.21 -11.34 -18.76
N ALA A 123 29.09 -12.33 -18.91
CA ALA A 123 28.85 -13.51 -19.74
C ALA A 123 27.66 -14.36 -19.25
N ALA A 124 27.36 -14.32 -17.95
CA ALA A 124 26.32 -15.14 -17.33
C ALA A 124 24.92 -14.49 -17.31
N VAL A 125 24.81 -13.16 -17.40
CA VAL A 125 23.52 -12.46 -17.30
C VAL A 125 23.11 -11.73 -18.58
N ALA A 126 21.81 -11.56 -18.80
CA ALA A 126 21.27 -10.75 -19.90
C ALA A 126 21.30 -9.24 -19.59
N ASP A 127 21.10 -8.42 -20.61
CA ASP A 127 20.99 -6.96 -20.43
C ASP A 127 19.80 -6.63 -19.52
N GLY A 128 19.99 -5.67 -18.61
CA GLY A 128 19.01 -5.26 -17.59
C GLY A 128 19.08 -6.05 -16.29
N ALA A 129 19.71 -7.23 -16.25
CA ALA A 129 19.83 -8.06 -15.06
C ALA A 129 20.96 -7.58 -14.12
N THR A 130 20.87 -7.99 -12.84
CA THR A 130 21.87 -7.71 -11.82
C THR A 130 22.69 -8.94 -11.46
N PHE A 131 23.95 -8.75 -11.10
CA PHE A 131 24.83 -9.79 -10.60
C PHE A 131 25.82 -9.23 -9.58
N ASP A 132 26.36 -10.09 -8.72
CA ASP A 132 27.35 -9.72 -7.72
C ASP A 132 28.75 -10.21 -8.14
N VAL A 133 29.75 -9.38 -7.90
CA VAL A 133 31.17 -9.67 -8.12
C VAL A 133 31.89 -9.64 -6.78
N GLN A 134 32.84 -10.56 -6.59
CA GLN A 134 33.66 -10.64 -5.40
C GLN A 134 34.36 -9.31 -5.13
N GLY A 135 34.28 -8.84 -3.88
CA GLY A 135 34.91 -7.62 -3.45
C GLY A 135 36.41 -7.78 -3.16
N SER A 136 37.10 -6.65 -2.98
CA SER A 136 38.49 -6.64 -2.52
C SER A 136 38.68 -5.55 -1.47
N GLY A 137 39.63 -5.73 -0.55
CA GLY A 137 39.91 -4.80 0.53
C GLY A 137 38.69 -4.60 1.44
N ASP A 138 38.13 -3.39 1.40
CA ASP A 138 37.01 -2.97 2.27
C ASP A 138 35.62 -3.39 1.76
N ALA A 139 35.53 -4.06 0.61
CA ALA A 139 34.27 -4.55 0.07
C ALA A 139 34.21 -6.09 0.11
N ALA A 140 33.09 -6.64 0.58
CA ALA A 140 32.77 -8.06 0.48
C ALA A 140 32.32 -8.43 -0.94
N SER A 141 31.50 -7.57 -1.56
CA SER A 141 31.03 -7.73 -2.94
C SER A 141 30.56 -6.41 -3.54
N TYR A 142 30.47 -6.41 -4.87
CA TYR A 142 29.98 -5.31 -5.68
C TYR A 142 28.78 -5.78 -6.50
N ARG A 143 27.67 -5.05 -6.46
CA ARG A 143 26.50 -5.34 -7.29
C ARG A 143 26.51 -4.52 -8.55
N TYR A 144 26.45 -5.19 -9.68
CA TYR A 144 26.38 -4.57 -10.99
C TYR A 144 25.01 -4.78 -11.64
N ARG A 145 24.60 -3.85 -12.50
CA ARG A 145 23.51 -4.02 -13.47
C ARG A 145 24.09 -4.00 -14.87
N ARG A 146 23.81 -5.04 -15.66
CA ARG A 146 24.27 -5.10 -17.05
C ARG A 146 23.47 -4.12 -17.90
N VAL A 147 24.17 -3.20 -18.56
CA VAL A 147 23.57 -2.18 -19.44
C VAL A 147 23.53 -2.67 -20.88
N SER A 148 24.60 -3.31 -21.34
CA SER A 148 24.71 -3.93 -22.65
C SER A 148 25.76 -5.04 -22.64
N ALA A 149 25.96 -5.74 -23.76
CA ALA A 149 27.00 -6.74 -23.91
C ALA A 149 28.40 -6.20 -23.52
N GLY A 150 28.93 -6.72 -22.41
CA GLY A 150 30.23 -6.33 -21.87
C GLY A 150 30.26 -5.05 -21.04
N VAL A 151 29.14 -4.33 -20.91
CA VAL A 151 29.06 -3.07 -20.16
C VAL A 151 28.11 -3.21 -18.98
N SER A 152 28.62 -2.88 -17.79
CA SER A 152 27.89 -2.98 -16.52
C SER A 152 28.11 -1.74 -15.67
N ALA A 153 27.05 -1.30 -14.98
CA ALA A 153 27.09 -0.20 -14.04
C ALA A 153 27.10 -0.72 -12.60
N LEU A 154 28.02 -0.24 -11.77
CA LEU A 154 28.02 -0.52 -10.33
C LEU A 154 26.83 0.20 -9.68
N ILE A 155 26.00 -0.55 -8.95
CA ILE A 155 24.81 -0.02 -8.28
C ILE A 155 24.84 -0.17 -6.75
N ALA A 156 25.67 -1.05 -6.22
CA ALA A 156 25.90 -1.14 -4.77
C ALA A 156 27.28 -1.70 -4.44
N THR A 157 27.82 -1.27 -3.29
CA THR A 157 29.02 -1.82 -2.68
C THR A 157 28.64 -2.34 -1.29
N PHE A 158 28.93 -3.61 -1.02
CA PHE A 158 28.68 -4.22 0.27
C PHE A 158 29.98 -4.24 1.09
N PRO A 159 30.00 -3.65 2.30
CA PRO A 159 31.22 -3.55 3.10
C PRO A 159 31.70 -4.92 3.57
N ALA A 160 33.02 -5.08 3.69
CA ALA A 160 33.65 -6.23 4.32
C ALA A 160 33.46 -6.20 5.84
N LYS A 161 33.37 -7.38 6.45
CA LYS A 161 33.28 -7.50 7.91
C LYS A 161 34.46 -6.80 8.62
N ALA A 162 35.68 -6.92 8.08
CA ALA A 162 36.85 -6.27 8.65
C ALA A 162 36.70 -4.74 8.74
N SER A 163 36.08 -4.11 7.74
CA SER A 163 35.84 -2.67 7.72
C SER A 163 34.78 -2.27 8.76
N ILE A 164 33.76 -3.10 8.98
CA ILE A 164 32.76 -2.91 10.04
C ILE A 164 33.41 -3.06 11.42
N ASP A 165 34.24 -4.10 11.61
CA ASP A 165 34.94 -4.36 12.86
C ASP A 165 35.92 -3.22 13.20
N ALA A 166 36.59 -2.64 12.21
CA ALA A 166 37.46 -1.47 12.39
C ALA A 166 36.69 -0.21 12.85
N ILE A 167 35.50 0.03 12.29
CA ILE A 167 34.62 1.12 12.76
C ILE A 167 34.18 0.87 14.20
N SER A 168 33.79 -0.37 14.53
CA SER A 168 33.39 -0.75 15.89
C SER A 168 34.52 -0.54 16.90
N ALA A 169 35.74 -0.96 16.58
CA ALA A 169 36.91 -0.81 17.44
C ALA A 169 37.30 0.67 17.67
N ASN A 170 37.10 1.51 16.65
CA ASN A 170 37.34 2.95 16.76
C ASN A 170 36.22 3.65 17.56
N ALA A 171 34.96 3.24 17.39
CA ALA A 171 33.81 3.79 18.09
C ALA A 171 33.82 3.45 19.60
N THR A 172 34.40 2.32 19.99
CA THR A 172 34.60 1.96 21.41
C THR A 172 35.88 2.54 22.01
N GLY A 173 36.65 3.35 21.27
CA GLY A 173 37.81 4.04 21.81
C GLY A 173 38.87 3.09 22.36
N GLY A 174 39.10 1.94 21.72
CA GLY A 174 40.06 0.94 22.19
C GLY A 174 39.63 0.31 23.52
N ASP A 175 39.63 -1.02 23.58
CA ASP A 175 39.41 -1.76 24.82
C ASP A 175 40.61 -1.65 25.77
N ASN A 176 40.98 -0.42 26.13
CA ASN A 176 41.60 -0.07 27.38
C ASN A 176 40.51 0.12 28.46
N ALA A 177 39.46 -0.70 28.46
CA ALA A 177 38.46 -0.75 29.53
C ALA A 177 39.07 -1.10 30.92
N GLY A 178 40.39 -1.32 31.01
CA GLY A 178 41.15 -1.40 32.25
C GLY A 178 42.39 -0.51 32.33
N ALA A 179 42.74 0.26 31.30
CA ALA A 179 43.87 1.19 31.38
C ALA A 179 43.35 2.62 31.59
N PRO A 180 43.97 3.41 32.48
CA PRO A 180 43.54 4.78 32.68
C PRO A 180 43.67 5.59 31.39
N SER A 181 42.59 6.26 30.98
CA SER A 181 42.66 7.25 29.91
C SER A 181 43.38 8.49 30.44
N LEU A 182 44.45 8.90 29.77
CA LEU A 182 45.26 10.02 30.20
C LEU A 182 44.77 11.30 29.52
N LEU A 183 44.36 12.28 30.31
CA LEU A 183 44.07 13.63 29.81
C LEU A 183 45.40 14.40 29.77
N GLN A 184 45.79 14.84 28.58
CA GLN A 184 47.06 15.52 28.34
C GLN A 184 46.85 16.98 27.95
N VAL A 185 47.73 17.86 28.41
CA VAL A 185 47.82 19.27 28.00
C VAL A 185 49.24 19.49 27.50
N GLY A 186 49.40 19.58 26.17
CA GLY A 186 50.72 19.50 25.53
C GLY A 186 51.40 18.16 25.85
N ASP A 187 52.66 18.20 26.27
CA ASP A 187 53.45 17.00 26.59
C ASP A 187 53.25 16.48 28.03
N ARG A 188 52.33 17.06 28.80
CA ARG A 188 52.08 16.69 30.20
C ARG A 188 50.75 15.99 30.38
N VAL A 189 50.78 14.86 31.09
CA VAL A 189 49.57 14.20 31.59
C VAL A 189 49.10 14.93 32.84
N VAL A 190 47.88 15.45 32.81
CA VAL A 190 47.29 16.25 33.91
C VAL A 190 46.31 15.45 34.76
N ALA A 191 45.67 14.45 34.18
CA ALA A 191 44.76 13.57 34.90
C ALA A 191 44.72 12.17 34.28
N ALA A 192 44.44 11.18 35.13
CA ALA A 192 44.08 9.83 34.73
C ALA A 192 42.58 9.64 34.98
N VAL A 193 41.85 9.13 34.00
CA VAL A 193 40.45 8.75 34.12
C VAL A 193 40.39 7.23 34.18
N ASP A 194 39.85 6.70 35.28
CA ASP A 194 39.60 5.26 35.41
C ASP A 194 38.51 4.84 34.43
N GLY A 195 38.87 3.98 33.47
CA GLY A 195 37.96 3.49 32.43
C GLY A 195 36.79 2.64 32.94
N LYS A 196 36.83 2.15 34.20
CA LYS A 196 35.76 1.34 34.81
C LYS A 196 34.81 2.16 35.68
N THR A 197 35.33 3.15 36.40
CA THR A 197 34.55 3.93 37.37
C THR A 197 34.23 5.34 36.89
N GLY A 198 34.89 5.81 35.82
CA GLY A 198 34.80 7.20 35.36
C GLY A 198 35.49 8.20 36.30
N GLN A 199 36.18 7.73 37.34
CA GLN A 199 36.80 8.59 38.34
C GLN A 199 38.04 9.29 37.75
N VAL A 200 38.09 10.61 37.89
CA VAL A 200 39.24 11.43 37.51
C VAL A 200 40.21 11.53 38.68
N ARG A 201 41.47 11.17 38.48
CA ARG A 201 42.57 11.32 39.42
C ARG A 201 43.61 12.25 38.84
N PHE A 202 43.85 13.39 39.50
CA PHE A 202 44.96 14.27 39.18
C PHE A 202 46.28 13.64 39.66
N LEU A 203 47.32 13.69 38.83
CA LEU A 203 48.62 13.06 39.12
C LEU A 203 49.46 13.86 40.13
N VAL A 204 49.14 15.14 40.30
CA VAL A 204 49.66 16.01 41.36
C VAL A 204 48.44 16.43 42.22
N PRO A 205 48.53 16.43 43.56
CA PRO A 205 47.46 16.99 44.38
C PRO A 205 47.28 18.45 43.98
N LEU A 206 46.10 18.81 43.49
CA LEU A 206 45.75 20.22 43.34
C LEU A 206 45.66 20.79 44.75
N ASP A 207 46.51 21.77 45.07
CA ASP A 207 46.26 22.59 46.24
C ASP A 207 45.15 23.61 45.93
N LYS A 208 44.62 24.24 46.98
CA LYS A 208 43.54 25.22 46.82
C LYS A 208 44.03 26.45 46.02
N ASP A 209 45.33 26.71 45.97
CA ASP A 209 45.93 27.89 45.37
C ASP A 209 46.32 27.65 43.89
N ASP A 210 46.37 26.38 43.46
CA ASP A 210 46.49 25.91 42.07
C ASP A 210 45.17 26.05 41.28
N LEU A 211 44.04 26.18 41.99
CA LEU A 211 42.75 26.45 41.38
C LEU A 211 42.63 27.96 41.10
N PRO A 212 42.23 28.36 39.89
CA PRO A 212 41.97 29.77 39.64
C PRO A 212 40.83 30.24 40.56
N PRO A 213 40.80 31.54 40.94
CA PRO A 213 39.77 32.05 41.84
C PRO A 213 38.39 31.65 41.32
N SER A 214 37.51 31.21 42.24
CA SER A 214 36.23 30.55 41.96
C SER A 214 35.34 31.28 40.95
N ASP A 215 35.55 32.57 40.76
CA ASP A 215 34.84 33.42 39.79
C ASP A 215 35.19 33.15 38.32
N THR A 216 36.18 32.30 38.02
CA THR A 216 36.62 32.03 36.64
C THR A 216 36.19 30.67 36.08
N LEU A 217 35.67 29.77 36.92
CA LEU A 217 35.03 28.53 36.48
C LEU A 217 33.54 28.77 36.29
N SER A 218 33.17 29.45 35.20
CA SER A 218 31.79 29.43 34.73
C SER A 218 31.51 28.06 34.14
N ILE A 219 31.16 27.09 34.99
CA ILE A 219 30.36 25.97 34.53
C ILE A 219 29.05 26.64 34.10
N ALA A 220 28.74 26.65 32.80
CA ALA A 220 27.46 27.13 32.34
C ALA A 220 26.39 26.21 32.94
N GLU A 221 25.92 26.57 34.13
CA GLU A 221 24.83 25.92 34.83
C GLU A 221 23.60 26.09 33.94
N THR A 222 23.36 25.11 33.09
CA THR A 222 22.09 25.02 32.39
C THR A 222 21.11 24.52 33.44
N ALA A 223 20.61 25.46 34.23
CA ALA A 223 19.62 25.23 35.25
C ALA A 223 18.37 24.59 34.63
N THR A 224 18.13 23.32 34.93
CA THR A 224 16.78 22.77 34.98
C THR A 224 16.59 22.20 36.37
N GLY A 225 16.00 23.03 37.24
CA GLY A 225 15.87 22.78 38.65
C GLY A 225 14.97 21.59 38.98
N ALA A 226 15.25 21.03 40.15
CA ALA A 226 14.24 20.61 41.10
C ALA A 226 14.93 20.48 42.45
N ASP A 227 14.72 21.50 43.27
CA ASP A 227 14.97 21.48 44.71
C ASP A 227 14.35 20.23 45.32
N ASN A 228 15.09 19.53 46.18
CA ASN A 228 14.44 18.90 47.31
C ASN A 228 15.36 18.92 48.53
N ALA A 229 15.16 19.99 49.30
CA ALA A 229 15.60 20.11 50.68
C ALA A 229 15.11 18.91 51.50
N GLY A 230 16.07 18.19 52.10
CA GLY A 230 15.83 17.06 52.97
C GLY A 230 16.58 17.22 54.30
N SER A 231 16.07 18.14 55.12
CA SER A 231 16.07 18.15 56.59
C SER A 231 17.37 17.83 57.36
N ASN A 232 17.87 18.85 58.05
CA ASN A 232 18.56 18.72 59.34
C ASN A 232 17.79 17.79 60.29
N ALA A 233 18.55 16.94 61.00
CA ALA A 233 18.12 16.27 62.21
C ALA A 233 19.24 16.40 63.27
N LEU A 234 18.91 17.08 64.38
CA LEU A 234 19.53 17.12 65.72
C LEU A 234 20.96 17.70 65.79
N ILE A 235 21.25 18.73 66.60
CA ILE A 235 20.88 18.99 68.01
C ILE A 235 20.48 20.45 68.20
#